data_AF-A0AAE5ISM3-F1
#
_entry.id   AF-A0AAE5ISM3-F1
#
_cell.length_a   1.000
_cell.length_b   1.000
_cell.length_c   1.000
_cell.angle_alpha   90.00
_cell.angle_beta   90.00
_cell.angle_gamma   90.00
#
_symmetry.space_group_name_H-M   'P 1'
#
loop_
_entity.id
_entity.type
_entity.pdbx_description
1 polymer ?
#
loop_
_entity_poly.entity_id
_entity_poly.type
_entity_poly.pdbx_seq_one_letter_code
_entity_poly.pdbx_strand_id
1 'polypeptide(L)'
;MAATAHIQFSSETTALDASCCRLRDISPDYPRVYAVATMAHQGKRRWWPIASCVAGSDHQPAHRVDRMFARVLEDLHSPDAAALQVAAALVHAIVGRVAALVVTEGRAWDPGVDNLWVHMDSDNGIDWAAVVDTTLRVLPDDELAHTRGVVTLPCERALHVWTAHRCLTSLTAVRRALELCAPVDTSRFAMLVADAVLSAVTRIPLATGMSNAVAVRRGQGLLDAFEAAGIPVRTRTALAMAC
;
A
#
# COMPACT_ATOMS: atom_id res chain seq x y z
N MET A 1 -3.65 -3.73 53.54
CA MET A 1 -3.69 -2.66 52.52
C MET A 1 -2.74 -3.08 51.40
N ALA A 2 -3.27 -3.64 50.31
CA ALA A 2 -2.48 -4.05 49.15
C ALA A 2 -2.69 -3.02 48.04
N ALA A 3 -1.62 -2.33 47.66
CA ALA A 3 -1.64 -1.38 46.57
C ALA A 3 -1.59 -2.15 45.25
N THR A 4 -2.71 -2.20 44.53
CA THR A 4 -2.77 -2.63 43.14
C THR A 4 -2.09 -1.57 42.28
N ALA A 5 -0.88 -1.88 41.81
CA ALA A 5 -0.20 -1.10 40.79
C ALA A 5 -1.02 -1.18 39.49
N HIS A 6 -1.73 -0.11 39.17
CA HIS A 6 -2.26 0.11 37.82
C HIS A 6 -1.07 0.34 36.90
N ILE A 7 -0.66 -0.71 36.17
CA ILE A 7 0.24 -0.57 35.03
C ILE A 7 -0.57 0.12 33.94
N GLN A 8 -0.44 1.45 33.85
CA GLN A 8 -0.85 2.19 32.65
C GLN A 8 0.07 1.74 31.51
N PHE A 9 -0.43 0.88 30.62
CA PHE A 9 0.15 0.75 29.28
C PHE A 9 -0.13 2.05 28.54
N SER A 10 0.78 3.03 28.65
CA SER A 10 0.84 4.11 27.66
C SER A 10 1.17 3.44 26.33
N SER A 11 0.23 3.41 25.38
CA SER A 11 0.60 3.04 24.01
C SER A 11 1.52 4.15 23.48
N GLU A 12 2.82 3.89 23.50
CA GLU A 12 3.82 4.83 23.00
C GLU A 12 3.48 5.10 21.53
N THR A 13 3.09 6.33 21.21
CA THR A 13 2.76 6.73 19.84
C THR A 13 4.01 6.58 18.98
N THR A 14 3.93 5.76 17.94
CA THR A 14 5.07 5.48 17.07
C THR A 14 5.32 6.63 16.08
N ALA A 15 6.52 6.67 15.49
CA ALA A 15 6.81 7.56 14.37
C ALA A 15 5.80 7.41 13.22
N LEU A 16 5.38 6.17 12.94
CA LEU A 16 4.38 5.88 11.94
C LEU A 16 3.00 6.44 12.30
N ASP A 17 2.60 6.41 13.57
CA ASP A 17 1.31 6.95 14.01
C ASP A 17 1.23 8.46 13.73
N ALA A 18 2.32 9.20 13.96
CA ALA A 18 2.39 10.64 13.66
C ALA A 18 2.26 10.92 12.16
N SER A 19 2.97 10.17 11.30
CA SER A 19 2.79 10.25 9.83
C SER A 19 1.37 9.87 9.41
N CYS A 20 0.79 8.83 10.00
CA CYS A 20 -0.57 8.40 9.70
C CYS A 20 -1.63 9.43 10.11
N CYS A 21 -1.42 10.19 11.18
CA CYS A 21 -2.27 11.33 11.52
C CYS A 21 -2.29 12.35 10.38
N ARG A 22 -1.13 12.79 9.89
CA ARG A 22 -1.04 13.74 8.76
C ARG A 22 -1.61 13.17 7.45
N LEU A 23 -1.42 11.87 7.19
CA LEU A 23 -2.01 11.22 6.02
C LEU A 23 -3.54 11.21 6.03
N ARG A 24 -4.19 11.17 7.22
CA ARG A 24 -5.66 11.26 7.34
C ARG A 24 -6.16 12.64 6.93
N ASP A 25 -5.38 13.68 7.19
CA ASP A 25 -5.76 15.07 6.88
C ASP A 25 -5.73 15.37 5.37
N ILE A 26 -5.07 14.53 4.56
CA ILE A 26 -5.04 14.66 3.09
C ILE A 26 -6.45 14.50 2.48
N SER A 27 -7.29 13.65 3.07
CA SER A 27 -8.66 13.42 2.61
C SER A 27 -9.58 13.27 3.82
N PRO A 28 -10.12 14.39 4.35
CA PRO A 28 -10.95 14.38 5.56
C PRO A 28 -12.20 13.51 5.43
N ASP A 29 -12.79 13.43 4.24
CA ASP A 29 -13.97 12.58 3.97
C ASP A 29 -13.61 11.08 3.90
N TYR A 30 -12.34 10.76 3.60
CA TYR A 30 -11.83 9.40 3.47
C TYR A 30 -10.49 9.24 4.20
N PRO A 31 -10.43 9.41 5.53
CA PRO A 31 -9.16 9.53 6.27
C PRO A 31 -8.32 8.25 6.17
N ARG A 32 -8.96 7.11 5.92
CA ARG A 32 -8.31 5.82 5.75
C ARG A 32 -7.77 5.59 4.35
N VAL A 33 -7.88 6.52 3.39
CA VAL A 33 -7.48 6.25 1.99
C VAL A 33 -5.97 6.07 1.84
N TYR A 34 -5.16 6.81 2.61
CA TYR A 34 -3.70 6.73 2.59
C TYR A 34 -3.08 6.19 3.89
N ALA A 35 -3.67 6.53 5.05
CA ALA A 35 -3.15 6.11 6.34
C ALA A 35 -3.31 4.60 6.59
N VAL A 36 -2.36 3.99 7.30
CA VAL A 36 -2.42 2.61 7.77
C VAL A 36 -2.73 2.53 9.26
N ALA A 37 -3.25 1.40 9.72
CA ALA A 37 -3.36 1.09 11.15
C ALA A 37 -2.16 0.27 11.64
N THR A 38 -2.00 0.21 12.96
CA THR A 38 -1.05 -0.69 13.63
C THR A 38 -1.80 -1.95 14.08
N MET A 39 -1.40 -3.12 13.58
CA MET A 39 -2.10 -4.39 13.83
C MET A 39 -2.17 -4.78 15.30
N ALA A 40 -1.24 -4.31 16.14
CA ALA A 40 -1.25 -4.56 17.60
C ALA A 40 -2.53 -4.06 18.29
N HIS A 41 -3.26 -3.14 17.68
CA HIS A 41 -4.49 -2.55 18.23
C HIS A 41 -5.77 -3.02 17.52
N GLN A 42 -5.69 -4.01 16.63
CA GLN A 42 -6.81 -4.43 15.78
C GLN A 42 -7.30 -5.85 16.10
N GLY A 43 -8.62 -6.03 16.12
CA GLY A 43 -9.25 -7.35 16.23
C GLY A 43 -9.26 -8.06 14.86
N LYS A 44 -8.79 -9.31 14.78
CA LYS A 44 -8.46 -9.98 13.50
C LYS A 44 -9.64 -10.44 12.62
N ARG A 45 -10.91 -10.28 13.03
CA ARG A 45 -12.08 -10.91 12.35
C ARG A 45 -12.22 -10.56 10.86
N ARG A 46 -11.92 -9.32 10.47
CA ARG A 46 -12.04 -8.80 9.10
C ARG A 46 -10.70 -8.38 8.49
N TRP A 47 -9.63 -8.58 9.24
CA TRP A 47 -8.28 -8.32 8.82
C TRP A 47 -7.66 -9.62 8.31
N TRP A 48 -6.91 -9.53 7.21
CA TRP A 48 -6.17 -10.67 6.72
C TRP A 48 -4.79 -10.25 6.21
N PRO A 49 -3.75 -11.08 6.42
CA PRO A 49 -2.41 -10.78 5.97
C PRO A 49 -2.28 -11.00 4.47
N ILE A 50 -1.62 -10.09 3.76
CA ILE A 50 -1.33 -10.25 2.33
C ILE A 50 -0.46 -11.49 2.07
N ALA A 51 0.37 -11.90 3.03
CA ALA A 51 1.10 -13.18 3.01
C ALA A 51 0.21 -14.40 2.74
N SER A 52 -1.06 -14.32 3.08
CA SER A 52 -1.99 -15.41 2.86
C SER A 52 -2.32 -15.61 1.36
N CYS A 53 -2.07 -14.63 0.49
CA CYS A 53 -2.15 -14.80 -0.96
C CYS A 53 -1.08 -15.74 -1.54
N VAL A 54 -0.03 -16.10 -0.78
CA VAL A 54 0.98 -17.05 -1.24
C VAL A 54 0.44 -18.47 -1.06
N ALA A 55 0.17 -19.16 -2.17
CA ALA A 55 -0.33 -20.54 -2.19
C ALA A 55 0.58 -21.48 -1.38
N GLY A 56 -0.01 -22.27 -0.47
CA GLY A 56 0.70 -23.24 0.37
C GLY A 56 0.53 -23.08 1.89
N SER A 57 -0.29 -22.14 2.37
CA SER A 57 -0.73 -22.17 3.76
C SER A 57 -2.00 -23.02 3.88
N ASP A 58 -1.90 -24.10 4.66
CA ASP A 58 -2.91 -25.16 4.78
C ASP A 58 -4.29 -24.72 5.27
N HIS A 59 -4.53 -23.45 5.61
CA HIS A 59 -5.84 -22.96 6.04
C HIS A 59 -6.24 -21.68 5.28
N GLN A 60 -6.91 -21.89 4.14
CA GLN A 60 -7.93 -21.02 3.53
C GLN A 60 -7.62 -19.51 3.32
N PRO A 61 -6.70 -19.11 2.42
CA PRO A 61 -6.51 -17.69 2.10
C PRO A 61 -6.61 -17.24 0.63
N ALA A 62 -6.77 -18.13 -0.36
CA ALA A 62 -7.22 -17.74 -1.71
C ALA A 62 -8.66 -17.16 -1.71
N HIS A 63 -9.46 -17.54 -0.70
CA HIS A 63 -10.88 -17.21 -0.58
C HIS A 63 -11.23 -15.71 -0.48
N ARG A 64 -10.28 -14.84 -0.08
CA ARG A 64 -10.58 -13.41 0.09
C ARG A 64 -10.54 -12.64 -1.22
N VAL A 65 -9.49 -12.85 -2.03
CA VAL A 65 -9.42 -12.28 -3.39
C VAL A 65 -10.54 -12.85 -4.25
N ASP A 66 -10.83 -14.15 -4.14
CA ASP A 66 -11.96 -14.78 -4.82
C ASP A 66 -13.30 -14.12 -4.45
N ARG A 67 -13.52 -13.80 -3.16
CA ARG A 67 -14.73 -13.10 -2.71
C ARG A 67 -14.84 -11.68 -3.22
N MET A 68 -13.73 -10.94 -3.25
CA MET A 68 -13.69 -9.61 -3.86
C MET A 68 -14.07 -9.72 -5.34
N PHE A 69 -13.45 -10.66 -6.06
CA PHE A 69 -13.68 -10.88 -7.48
C PHE A 69 -15.13 -11.27 -7.76
N ALA A 70 -15.67 -12.27 -7.06
CA ALA A 70 -17.05 -12.72 -7.21
C ALA A 70 -18.04 -11.57 -6.97
N ARG A 71 -17.80 -10.76 -5.93
CA ARG A 71 -18.66 -9.63 -5.62
C ARG A 71 -18.62 -8.55 -6.70
N VAL A 72 -17.44 -8.19 -7.18
CA VAL A 72 -17.31 -7.19 -8.26
C VAL A 72 -17.86 -7.74 -9.58
N LEU A 73 -17.71 -9.05 -9.83
CA LEU A 73 -18.25 -9.71 -11.01
C LEU A 73 -19.78 -9.65 -11.04
N GLU A 74 -20.46 -9.79 -9.90
CA GLU A 74 -21.91 -9.60 -9.79
C GLU A 74 -22.34 -8.19 -10.22
N ASP A 75 -21.54 -7.17 -9.91
CA ASP A 75 -21.88 -5.78 -10.25
C ASP A 75 -21.54 -5.46 -11.72
N LEU A 76 -20.35 -5.87 -12.20
CA LEU A 76 -19.84 -5.49 -13.52
C LEU A 76 -20.20 -6.44 -14.67
N HIS A 77 -20.54 -7.70 -14.37
CA HIS A 77 -20.84 -8.74 -15.36
C HIS A 77 -19.72 -8.95 -16.41
N SER A 78 -18.48 -8.59 -16.06
CA SER A 78 -17.30 -8.73 -16.92
C SER A 78 -16.12 -9.23 -16.08
N PRO A 79 -15.62 -10.46 -16.33
CA PRO A 79 -14.47 -11.01 -15.61
C PRO A 79 -13.22 -10.11 -15.67
N ASP A 80 -12.90 -9.60 -16.86
CA ASP A 80 -11.74 -8.73 -17.06
C ASP A 80 -11.87 -7.42 -16.26
N ALA A 81 -13.03 -6.79 -16.30
CA ALA A 81 -13.27 -5.54 -15.57
C ALA A 81 -13.25 -5.78 -14.05
N ALA A 82 -13.84 -6.89 -13.59
CA ALA A 82 -13.82 -7.28 -12.19
C ALA A 82 -12.41 -7.55 -11.68
N ALA A 83 -11.61 -8.30 -12.43
CA ALA A 83 -10.22 -8.57 -12.09
C ALA A 83 -9.39 -7.29 -12.00
N LEU A 84 -9.56 -6.35 -12.94
CA LEU A 84 -8.88 -5.06 -12.93
C LEU A 84 -9.30 -4.17 -11.76
N GLN A 85 -10.58 -4.14 -11.39
CA GLN A 85 -11.04 -3.35 -10.26
C GLN A 85 -10.52 -3.91 -8.92
N VAL A 86 -10.52 -5.24 -8.75
CA VAL A 86 -9.92 -5.88 -7.57
C VAL A 86 -8.41 -5.64 -7.54
N ALA A 87 -7.73 -5.75 -8.68
CA ALA A 87 -6.31 -5.43 -8.81
C ALA A 87 -6.02 -3.98 -8.42
N ALA A 88 -6.83 -3.02 -8.89
CA ALA A 88 -6.66 -1.62 -8.56
C ALA A 88 -6.77 -1.36 -7.05
N ALA A 89 -7.75 -1.99 -6.38
CA ALA A 89 -7.93 -1.89 -4.93
C ALA A 89 -6.73 -2.46 -4.15
N LEU A 90 -6.23 -3.63 -4.56
CA LEU A 90 -5.06 -4.28 -3.94
C LEU A 90 -3.78 -3.47 -4.18
N VAL A 91 -3.57 -2.99 -5.40
CA VAL A 91 -2.43 -2.13 -5.75
C VAL A 91 -2.47 -0.83 -4.96
N HIS A 92 -3.64 -0.20 -4.79
CA HIS A 92 -3.77 0.99 -3.95
C HIS A 92 -3.42 0.70 -2.48
N ALA A 93 -3.90 -0.44 -1.94
CA ALA A 93 -3.60 -0.87 -0.58
C ALA A 93 -2.09 -1.10 -0.32
N ILE A 94 -1.33 -1.44 -1.35
CA ILE A 94 0.13 -1.65 -1.27
C ILE A 94 0.87 -0.36 -1.63
N VAL A 95 0.75 0.04 -2.90
CA VAL A 95 1.54 1.10 -3.53
C VAL A 95 0.97 2.47 -3.24
N GLY A 96 -0.33 2.68 -3.44
CA GLY A 96 -0.95 4.00 -3.29
C GLY A 96 -0.74 4.59 -1.90
N ARG A 97 -0.91 3.76 -0.87
CA ARG A 97 -0.73 4.16 0.54
C ARG A 97 0.71 4.48 0.92
N VAL A 98 1.69 3.66 0.50
CA VAL A 98 3.11 3.95 0.80
C VAL A 98 3.63 5.09 -0.07
N ALA A 99 3.20 5.18 -1.33
CA ALA A 99 3.56 6.27 -2.24
C ALA A 99 3.08 7.61 -1.72
N ALA A 100 1.92 7.68 -1.09
CA ALA A 100 1.46 8.91 -0.44
C ALA A 100 2.47 9.41 0.60
N LEU A 101 2.97 8.53 1.47
CA LEU A 101 3.96 8.89 2.49
C LEU A 101 5.33 9.24 1.91
N VAL A 102 5.77 8.49 0.88
CA VAL A 102 7.01 8.78 0.17
C VAL A 102 6.92 10.17 -0.45
N VAL A 103 5.84 10.47 -1.18
CA VAL A 103 5.63 11.76 -1.84
C VAL A 103 5.59 12.91 -0.83
N THR A 104 4.78 12.80 0.22
CA THR A 104 4.61 13.88 1.22
C THR A 104 5.87 14.09 2.05
N GLU A 105 6.36 13.03 2.69
CA GLU A 105 7.34 13.15 3.77
C GLU A 105 8.73 12.63 3.37
N GLY A 106 8.86 11.88 2.27
CA GLY A 106 10.12 11.19 1.98
C GLY A 106 10.36 10.06 2.99
N ARG A 107 9.28 9.47 3.49
CA ARG A 107 9.29 8.37 4.45
C ARG A 107 8.57 7.16 3.88
N ALA A 108 8.88 5.97 4.35
CA ALA A 108 8.18 4.76 3.95
C ALA A 108 8.01 3.79 5.13
N TRP A 109 6.79 3.32 5.37
CA TRP A 109 6.57 2.08 6.12
C TRP A 109 6.85 0.88 5.21
N ASP A 110 6.90 -0.33 5.75
CA ASP A 110 7.21 -1.54 4.96
C ASP A 110 5.96 -2.15 4.30
N PRO A 111 5.78 -2.03 2.96
CA PRO A 111 4.66 -2.59 2.21
C PRO A 111 4.83 -4.07 1.86
N GLY A 112 5.82 -4.74 2.47
CA GLY A 112 6.13 -6.14 2.24
C GLY A 112 5.01 -7.10 2.62
N VAL A 113 5.02 -8.25 1.95
CA VAL A 113 4.00 -9.30 2.04
C VAL A 113 3.80 -9.83 3.47
N ASP A 114 4.89 -9.87 4.23
CA ASP A 114 4.98 -10.31 5.62
C ASP A 114 4.54 -9.25 6.64
N ASN A 115 4.48 -7.98 6.24
CA ASN A 115 4.10 -6.88 7.13
C ASN A 115 2.67 -6.39 6.91
N LEU A 116 2.16 -6.48 5.69
CA LEU A 116 0.91 -5.84 5.28
C LEU A 116 -0.32 -6.71 5.54
N TRP A 117 -1.32 -6.08 6.16
CA TRP A 117 -2.66 -6.61 6.35
C TRP A 117 -3.67 -5.69 5.69
N VAL A 118 -4.77 -6.26 5.20
CA VAL A 118 -5.89 -5.49 4.64
C VAL A 118 -7.16 -5.82 5.40
N HIS A 119 -8.00 -4.80 5.57
CA HIS A 119 -9.34 -4.95 6.14
C HIS A 119 -10.35 -5.04 4.99
N MET A 120 -11.36 -5.88 5.17
CA MET A 120 -12.50 -5.94 4.27
C MET A 120 -13.78 -5.49 4.98
N ASP A 121 -14.54 -4.64 4.30
CA ASP A 121 -15.87 -4.22 4.76
C ASP A 121 -16.93 -5.32 4.57
N SER A 122 -18.20 -4.99 4.80
CA SER A 122 -19.32 -5.94 4.61
C SER A 122 -19.57 -6.28 3.14
N ASP A 123 -19.17 -5.40 2.23
CA ASP A 123 -19.40 -5.50 0.80
C ASP A 123 -18.22 -6.17 0.08
N ASN A 124 -17.31 -6.77 0.85
CA ASN A 124 -16.07 -7.38 0.37
C ASN A 124 -15.14 -6.39 -0.34
N GLY A 125 -15.27 -5.08 -0.09
CA GLY A 125 -14.31 -4.07 -0.53
C GLY A 125 -13.13 -3.95 0.44
N ILE A 126 -12.01 -3.41 -0.03
CA ILE A 126 -10.91 -2.99 0.85
C ILE A 126 -11.17 -1.55 1.29
N ASP A 127 -11.42 -1.35 2.57
CA ASP A 127 -11.65 -0.04 3.19
C ASP A 127 -10.46 0.43 4.06
N TRP A 128 -9.53 -0.48 4.41
CA TRP A 128 -8.34 -0.13 5.18
C TRP A 128 -7.16 -1.10 4.99
N ALA A 129 -6.00 -0.70 5.51
CA ALA A 129 -4.75 -1.46 5.53
C ALA A 129 -4.02 -1.21 6.85
N ALA A 130 -3.20 -2.16 7.25
CA ALA A 130 -2.44 -2.12 8.50
C ALA A 130 -1.09 -2.79 8.35
N VAL A 131 -0.18 -2.45 9.27
CA VAL A 131 1.15 -3.04 9.36
C VAL A 131 1.35 -3.68 10.73
N VAL A 132 2.22 -4.70 10.78
CA VAL A 132 2.63 -5.36 12.03
C VAL A 132 3.83 -4.64 12.63
N ASP A 133 4.88 -4.47 11.82
CA ASP A 133 6.07 -3.68 12.11
C ASP A 133 5.83 -2.23 11.67
N THR A 134 5.90 -1.33 12.64
CA THR A 134 5.74 0.12 12.46
C THR A 134 7.05 0.84 12.16
N THR A 135 8.15 0.11 11.95
CA THR A 135 9.46 0.70 11.67
C THR A 135 9.44 1.54 10.40
N LEU A 136 9.76 2.83 10.54
CA LEU A 136 9.71 3.78 9.45
C LEU A 136 11.08 3.95 8.78
N ARG A 137 11.12 4.07 7.46
CA ARG A 137 12.33 4.39 6.69
C ARG A 137 12.32 5.87 6.38
N VAL A 138 13.40 6.57 6.68
CA VAL A 138 13.52 8.03 6.54
C VAL A 138 14.83 8.42 5.86
N LEU A 139 14.94 9.67 5.43
CA LEU A 139 16.15 10.25 4.85
C LEU A 139 17.10 10.78 5.94
N PRO A 140 18.39 11.02 5.63
CA PRO A 140 19.36 11.50 6.61
C PRO A 140 19.05 12.88 7.20
N ASP A 141 18.33 13.72 6.46
CA ASP A 141 17.90 15.07 6.84
C ASP A 141 16.54 15.11 7.55
N ASP A 142 15.90 13.94 7.75
CA ASP A 142 14.63 13.83 8.44
C ASP A 142 14.79 14.08 9.96
N GLU A 143 13.85 14.80 10.57
CA GLU A 143 13.83 15.07 12.02
C GLU A 143 13.80 13.78 12.87
N LEU A 144 13.28 12.69 12.31
CA LEU A 144 13.18 11.39 12.97
C LEU A 144 14.43 10.53 12.75
N ALA A 145 15.43 11.01 12.00
CA ALA A 145 16.67 10.28 11.81
C ALA A 145 17.30 9.93 13.17
N HIS A 146 17.78 8.68 13.30
CA HIS A 146 18.39 8.16 14.51
C HIS A 146 17.48 8.04 15.75
N THR A 147 16.16 8.22 15.60
CA THR A 147 15.19 7.93 16.66
C THR A 147 14.84 6.43 16.72
N ARG A 148 14.24 5.98 17.82
CA ARG A 148 13.80 4.57 17.99
C ARG A 148 12.67 4.25 17.00
N GLY A 149 12.70 3.04 16.44
CA GLY A 149 11.65 2.57 15.51
C GLY A 149 11.77 3.18 14.12
N VAL A 150 12.94 3.71 13.78
CA VAL A 150 13.24 4.32 12.49
C VAL A 150 14.55 3.76 11.93
N VAL A 151 14.61 3.61 10.62
CA VAL A 151 15.81 3.24 9.85
C VAL A 151 16.14 4.37 8.89
N THR A 152 17.28 5.00 9.09
CA THR A 152 17.78 6.03 8.17
C THR A 152 18.41 5.37 6.95
N LEU A 153 17.88 5.68 5.76
CA LEU A 153 18.44 5.27 4.48
C LEU A 153 19.42 6.33 3.96
N PRO A 154 20.43 5.96 3.15
CA PRO A 154 21.50 6.88 2.77
C PRO A 154 21.07 8.01 1.83
N CYS A 155 19.98 7.84 1.05
CA CYS A 155 19.47 8.85 0.11
C CYS A 155 18.06 8.51 -0.39
N GLU A 156 17.41 9.47 -1.08
CA GLU A 156 16.09 9.29 -1.71
C GLU A 156 16.06 8.08 -2.67
N ARG A 157 17.13 7.87 -3.46
CA ARG A 157 17.22 6.71 -4.36
C ARG A 157 17.14 5.39 -3.59
N ALA A 158 17.82 5.27 -2.45
CA ALA A 158 17.78 4.08 -1.63
C ALA A 158 16.38 3.85 -1.04
N LEU A 159 15.67 4.92 -0.64
CA LEU A 159 14.27 4.84 -0.20
C LEU A 159 13.35 4.33 -1.31
N HIS A 160 13.46 4.86 -2.53
CA HIS A 160 12.64 4.43 -3.66
C HIS A 160 12.90 2.96 -4.03
N VAL A 161 14.16 2.56 -4.15
CA VAL A 161 14.56 1.18 -4.47
C VAL A 161 14.05 0.21 -3.41
N TRP A 162 14.28 0.53 -2.13
CA TRP A 162 13.79 -0.29 -1.03
C TRP A 162 12.26 -0.41 -1.07
N THR A 163 11.54 0.71 -1.22
CA THR A 163 10.07 0.72 -1.27
C THR A 163 9.55 -0.13 -2.43
N ALA A 164 10.10 0.01 -3.63
CA ALA A 164 9.69 -0.75 -4.81
C ALA A 164 9.90 -2.26 -4.62
N HIS A 165 11.06 -2.69 -4.08
CA HIS A 165 11.32 -4.10 -3.81
C HIS A 165 10.40 -4.67 -2.73
N ARG A 166 10.06 -3.91 -1.69
CA ARG A 166 9.09 -4.36 -0.68
C ARG A 166 7.69 -4.46 -1.27
N CYS A 167 7.24 -3.47 -2.04
CA CYS A 167 5.97 -3.53 -2.77
C CYS A 167 5.90 -4.77 -3.67
N LEU A 168 7.00 -5.10 -4.38
CA LEU A 168 7.04 -6.25 -5.30
C LEU A 168 6.70 -7.57 -4.61
N THR A 169 7.08 -7.76 -3.34
CA THR A 169 6.73 -8.98 -2.60
C THR A 169 5.21 -9.13 -2.45
N SER A 170 4.52 -8.07 -2.04
CA SER A 170 3.06 -8.04 -1.92
C SER A 170 2.36 -8.09 -3.28
N LEU A 171 2.84 -7.31 -4.26
CA LEU A 171 2.31 -7.28 -5.62
C LEU A 171 2.37 -8.66 -6.29
N THR A 172 3.47 -9.39 -6.08
CA THR A 172 3.61 -10.77 -6.58
C THR A 172 2.60 -11.70 -5.94
N ALA A 173 2.40 -11.62 -4.62
CA ALA A 173 1.44 -12.44 -3.90
C ALA A 173 0.00 -12.18 -4.39
N VAL A 174 -0.41 -10.91 -4.47
CA VAL A 174 -1.78 -10.57 -4.91
C VAL A 174 -2.01 -10.86 -6.39
N ARG A 175 -1.02 -10.68 -7.26
CA ARG A 175 -1.13 -11.03 -8.68
C ARG A 175 -1.35 -12.53 -8.86
N ARG A 176 -0.61 -13.36 -8.13
CA ARG A 176 -0.81 -14.83 -8.16
C ARG A 176 -2.20 -15.22 -7.67
N ALA A 177 -2.69 -14.59 -6.60
CA ALA A 177 -4.04 -14.85 -6.11
C ALA A 177 -5.11 -14.44 -7.14
N LEU A 178 -4.95 -13.28 -7.79
CA LEU A 178 -5.84 -12.82 -8.87
C LEU A 178 -5.83 -13.74 -10.10
N GLU A 179 -4.65 -14.24 -10.50
CA GLU A 179 -4.49 -15.17 -11.62
C GLU A 179 -5.27 -16.49 -11.41
N LEU A 180 -5.59 -16.86 -10.17
CA LEU A 180 -6.47 -18.00 -9.86
C LEU A 180 -7.95 -17.68 -10.12
N CYS A 181 -8.36 -16.41 -10.07
CA CYS A 181 -9.72 -15.96 -10.33
C CYS A 181 -9.96 -15.73 -11.82
N ALA A 182 -9.07 -14.98 -12.48
CA ALA A 182 -9.17 -14.59 -13.87
C ALA A 182 -7.79 -14.19 -14.43
N PRO A 183 -7.55 -14.34 -15.74
CA PRO A 183 -6.33 -13.83 -16.37
C PRO A 183 -6.18 -12.32 -16.15
N VAL A 184 -5.01 -11.90 -15.68
CA VAL A 184 -4.67 -10.47 -15.54
C VAL A 184 -3.54 -10.15 -16.49
N ASP A 185 -3.79 -9.24 -17.44
CA ASP A 185 -2.74 -8.75 -18.33
C ASP A 185 -1.64 -8.03 -17.53
N THR A 186 -0.40 -8.47 -17.72
CA THR A 186 0.77 -7.94 -17.02
C THR A 186 0.95 -6.44 -17.26
N SER A 187 0.67 -5.96 -18.48
CA SER A 187 0.83 -4.54 -18.82
C SER A 187 -0.22 -3.70 -18.11
N ARG A 188 -1.49 -4.13 -18.09
CA ARG A 188 -2.56 -3.48 -17.33
C ARG A 188 -2.28 -3.47 -15.83
N PHE A 189 -1.76 -4.57 -15.26
CA PHE A 189 -1.39 -4.60 -13.85
C PHE A 189 -0.24 -3.62 -13.54
N ALA A 190 0.77 -3.55 -14.41
CA ALA A 190 1.85 -2.57 -14.28
C ALA A 190 1.34 -1.12 -14.39
N MET A 191 0.37 -0.86 -15.26
CA MET A 191 -0.28 0.45 -15.36
C MET A 191 -1.02 0.83 -14.08
N LEU A 192 -1.68 -0.11 -13.39
CA LEU A 192 -2.30 0.17 -12.09
C LEU A 192 -1.26 0.59 -11.04
N VAL A 193 -0.06 0.00 -11.06
CA VAL A 193 1.05 0.41 -10.18
C VAL A 193 1.49 1.84 -10.52
N ALA A 194 1.62 2.16 -11.80
CA ALA A 194 1.95 3.51 -12.26
C ALA A 194 0.88 4.52 -11.82
N ASP A 195 -0.39 4.21 -12.05
CA ASP A 195 -1.54 5.05 -11.72
C ASP A 195 -1.65 5.31 -10.21
N ALA A 196 -1.32 4.33 -9.37
CA ALA A 196 -1.31 4.52 -7.92
C ALA A 196 -0.25 5.57 -7.49
N VAL A 197 0.94 5.54 -8.09
CA VAL A 197 1.99 6.55 -7.84
C VAL A 197 1.59 7.91 -8.41
N LEU A 198 1.14 7.96 -9.66
CA LEU A 198 0.71 9.20 -10.31
C LEU A 198 -0.47 9.85 -9.60
N SER A 199 -1.40 9.05 -9.07
CA SER A 199 -2.51 9.52 -8.24
C SER A 199 -2.02 10.23 -6.98
N ALA A 200 -1.01 9.68 -6.29
CA ALA A 200 -0.42 10.33 -5.12
C ALA A 200 0.26 11.66 -5.52
N VAL A 201 1.07 11.65 -6.59
CA VAL A 201 1.79 12.83 -7.10
C VAL A 201 0.85 13.96 -7.54
N THR A 202 -0.32 13.64 -8.08
CA THR A 202 -1.26 14.63 -8.60
C THR A 202 -2.24 15.13 -7.54
N ARG A 203 -2.79 14.23 -6.72
CA ARG A 203 -3.86 14.59 -5.77
C ARG A 203 -3.33 15.21 -4.49
N ILE A 204 -2.21 14.73 -3.97
CA ILE A 204 -1.71 15.16 -2.66
C ILE A 204 -1.23 16.61 -2.67
N PRO A 205 -0.48 17.11 -3.67
CA PRO A 205 -0.12 18.52 -3.73
C PRO A 205 -1.32 19.46 -3.76
N LEU A 206 -2.37 19.08 -4.49
CA LEU A 206 -3.63 19.84 -4.51
C LEU A 206 -4.30 19.88 -3.14
N ALA A 207 -4.26 18.77 -2.39
CA ALA A 207 -4.91 18.67 -1.08
C ALA A 207 -4.12 19.31 0.08
N THR A 208 -2.78 19.34 -0.02
CA THR A 208 -1.90 19.73 1.11
C THR A 208 -1.13 21.04 0.88
N GLY A 209 -1.15 21.59 -0.33
CA GLY A 209 -0.36 22.78 -0.69
C GLY A 209 1.15 22.52 -0.78
N MET A 210 1.60 21.26 -0.74
CA MET A 210 3.02 20.91 -0.88
C MET A 210 3.56 21.25 -2.27
N SER A 211 4.89 21.38 -2.38
CA SER A 211 5.56 21.68 -3.66
C SER A 211 5.35 20.57 -4.69
N ASN A 212 4.79 20.94 -5.85
CA ASN A 212 4.68 20.07 -7.01
C ASN A 212 6.05 19.51 -7.46
N ALA A 213 7.12 20.31 -7.36
CA ALA A 213 8.45 19.87 -7.79
C ALA A 213 8.99 18.72 -6.92
N VAL A 214 8.76 18.76 -5.61
CA VAL A 214 9.16 17.68 -4.69
C VAL A 214 8.33 16.44 -4.93
N ALA A 215 7.00 16.60 -5.08
CA ALA A 215 6.11 15.48 -5.35
C ALA A 215 6.45 14.76 -6.66
N VAL A 216 6.67 15.52 -7.74
CA VAL A 216 7.06 14.98 -9.05
C VAL A 216 8.42 14.28 -8.97
N ARG A 217 9.43 14.87 -8.32
CA ARG A 217 10.76 14.25 -8.17
C ARG A 217 10.67 12.89 -7.47
N ARG A 218 9.97 12.81 -6.34
CA ARG A 218 9.84 11.57 -5.56
C ARG A 218 8.98 10.53 -6.27
N GLY A 219 7.88 10.95 -6.88
CA GLY A 219 7.04 10.08 -7.70
C GLY A 219 7.79 9.49 -8.89
N GLN A 220 8.53 10.32 -9.62
CA GLN A 220 9.37 9.87 -10.73
C GLN A 220 10.44 8.88 -10.27
N GLY A 221 11.11 9.18 -9.14
CA GLY A 221 12.10 8.27 -8.57
C GLY A 221 11.52 6.92 -8.14
N LEU A 222 10.28 6.89 -7.67
CA LEU A 222 9.56 5.65 -7.35
C LEU A 222 9.17 4.87 -8.62
N LEU A 223 8.72 5.55 -9.68
CA LEU A 223 8.47 4.91 -10.98
C LEU A 223 9.76 4.34 -11.59
N ASP A 224 10.88 5.05 -11.49
CA ASP A 224 12.21 4.56 -11.89
C ASP A 224 12.60 3.28 -11.12
N ALA A 225 12.33 3.26 -9.82
CA ALA A 225 12.61 2.10 -8.98
C ALA A 225 11.72 0.89 -9.33
N PHE A 226 10.45 1.10 -9.65
CA PHE A 226 9.56 0.02 -10.12
C PHE A 226 10.00 -0.54 -11.49
N GLU A 227 10.36 0.33 -12.43
CA GLU A 227 10.88 -0.07 -13.74
C GLU A 227 12.16 -0.90 -13.58
N ALA A 228 13.10 -0.44 -12.75
CA ALA A 228 14.34 -1.16 -12.46
C ALA A 228 14.11 -2.49 -11.72
N ALA A 229 13.03 -2.60 -10.93
CA ALA A 229 12.60 -3.83 -10.27
C ALA A 229 11.84 -4.79 -11.21
N GLY A 230 11.63 -4.42 -12.48
CA GLY A 230 11.02 -5.26 -13.51
C GLY A 230 9.50 -5.09 -13.66
N ILE A 231 8.89 -4.06 -13.08
CA ILE A 231 7.49 -3.71 -13.33
C ILE A 231 7.47 -2.63 -14.43
N PRO A 232 6.96 -2.93 -15.65
CA PRO A 232 7.02 -2.02 -16.80
C PRO A 232 5.98 -0.89 -16.69
N VAL A 233 6.19 0.03 -15.75
CA VAL A 233 5.27 1.14 -15.43
C VAL A 233 5.25 2.24 -16.50
N ARG A 234 6.16 2.16 -17.49
CA ARG A 234 6.27 3.10 -18.62
C ARG A 234 5.75 2.56 -19.93
N THR A 235 5.45 1.27 -20.00
CA THR A 235 4.94 0.67 -21.22
C THR A 235 3.52 1.16 -21.45
N ARG A 236 3.36 2.08 -22.41
CA ARG A 236 2.04 2.32 -22.98
C ARG A 236 1.68 1.07 -23.77
N THR A 237 0.60 0.39 -23.38
CA THR A 237 -0.06 -0.55 -24.28
C THR A 237 -0.38 0.25 -25.54
N ALA A 238 0.32 -0.04 -26.64
CA ALA A 238 -0.11 0.47 -27.93
C ALA A 238 -1.56 0.02 -28.07
N LEU A 239 -2.49 0.97 -28.14
CA LEU A 239 -3.84 0.68 -28.63
C LEU A 239 -3.61 0.02 -29.99
N ALA A 240 -3.73 -1.31 -30.04
CA ALA A 240 -3.88 -2.01 -31.28
C ALA A 240 -5.21 -1.51 -31.84
N MET A 241 -5.13 -0.48 -32.66
CA MET A 241 -6.19 -0.09 -33.55
C MET A 241 -6.45 -1.30 -34.44
N ALA A 242 -7.48 -2.06 -34.11
CA ALA A 242 -8.13 -2.91 -35.08
C ALA A 242 -8.78 -1.96 -36.11
N CYS A 243 -8.18 -1.94 -37.30
CA CYS A 243 -8.84 -1.53 -38.54
C CYS A 243 -10.04 -2.45 -38.82
#